data_AF-U2WMU3-F1
#
_entry.id   AF-U2WMU3-F1
#
_cell.length_a   1.000
_cell.length_b   1.000
_cell.length_c   1.000
_cell.angle_alpha   90.00
_cell.angle_beta   90.00
_cell.angle_gamma   90.00
#
_symmetry.space_group_name_H-M   'P 1'
#
loop_
_entity.id
_entity.type
_entity.pdbx_description
1 polymer ?
#
loop_
_entity_poly.entity_id
_entity_poly.type
_entity_poly.pdbx_seq_one_letter_code
_entity_poly.pdbx_strand_id
1 'polypeptide(L)'
;MKSENIFNKNENKLYTFLGGFLGFIIATVLYFFAAQNNIRHIIVMFLGVGIIDIGVIFGNFFGKKKKEKIREINSWNESEKIGKVKKSKFNNLYDELEITIFSVVIIYIFSYLAIYLSEVLNLTLIFKKQYPDTKFFDILMEVMTNIFNIDWARRYLIIYWIFLTISMVMFIIAIFRTRKIKKMKDRNRKAGDLF
;
A
#
# COMPACT_ATOMS: atom_id res chain seq x y z
N MET A 1 -15.02 23.51 13.36
CA MET A 1 -15.43 22.10 13.55
C MET A 1 -15.43 21.25 12.26
N LYS A 2 -16.02 21.68 11.12
CA LYS A 2 -16.00 20.89 9.86
C LYS A 2 -14.64 20.88 9.15
N SER A 3 -13.87 21.98 9.20
CA SER A 3 -12.53 22.12 8.60
C SER A 3 -11.47 21.24 9.27
N GLU A 4 -11.50 21.15 10.60
CA GLU A 4 -10.53 20.40 11.42
C GLU A 4 -10.67 18.87 11.24
N ASN A 5 -11.90 18.39 11.04
CA ASN A 5 -12.14 16.98 10.69
C ASN A 5 -11.64 16.61 9.29
N ILE A 6 -11.67 17.55 8.34
CA ILE A 6 -11.17 17.34 6.97
C ILE A 6 -9.63 17.31 6.95
N PHE A 7 -8.99 18.26 7.65
CA PHE A 7 -7.52 18.30 7.80
C PHE A 7 -6.99 17.03 8.44
N ASN A 8 -7.61 16.62 9.56
CA ASN A 8 -7.25 15.36 10.23
C ASN A 8 -7.44 14.15 9.30
N LYS A 9 -8.56 14.02 8.57
CA LYS A 9 -8.77 12.90 7.63
C LYS A 9 -7.68 12.82 6.53
N ASN A 10 -7.15 13.96 6.10
CA ASN A 10 -6.13 14.03 5.05
C ASN A 10 -4.73 13.66 5.56
N GLU A 11 -4.36 13.97 6.80
CA GLU A 11 -3.04 13.59 7.34
C GLU A 11 -2.82 12.07 7.42
N ASN A 12 -3.83 11.28 7.83
CA ASN A 12 -3.67 9.81 7.83
C ASN A 12 -3.45 9.26 6.43
N LYS A 13 -4.09 9.85 5.42
CA LYS A 13 -3.88 9.47 4.03
C LYS A 13 -2.47 9.81 3.57
N LEU A 14 -1.92 10.95 4.01
CA LEU A 14 -0.53 11.32 3.73
C LEU A 14 0.44 10.29 4.33
N TYR A 15 0.28 9.91 5.60
CA TYR A 15 1.14 8.89 6.21
C TYR A 15 0.98 7.51 5.55
N THR A 16 -0.24 7.13 5.17
CA THR A 16 -0.50 5.92 4.37
C THR A 16 0.27 5.96 3.05
N PHE A 17 0.18 7.09 2.35
CA PHE A 17 0.86 7.30 1.07
C PHE A 17 2.37 7.24 1.24
N LEU A 18 2.94 7.94 2.23
CA LEU A 18 4.38 7.94 2.49
C LEU A 18 4.91 6.55 2.86
N GLY A 19 4.18 5.82 3.71
CA GLY A 19 4.53 4.44 4.07
C GLY A 19 4.48 3.51 2.87
N GLY A 20 3.42 3.60 2.05
CA GLY A 20 3.32 2.87 0.80
C GLY A 20 4.40 3.26 -0.22
N PHE A 21 4.79 4.53 -0.27
CA PHE A 21 5.81 5.05 -1.18
C PHE A 21 7.19 4.50 -0.81
N LEU A 22 7.51 4.41 0.49
CA LEU A 22 8.73 3.75 0.95
C LEU A 22 8.72 2.26 0.57
N GLY A 23 7.59 1.57 0.80
CA GLY A 23 7.42 0.18 0.38
C GLY A 23 7.56 -0.01 -1.14
N PHE A 24 7.03 0.92 -1.94
CA PHE A 24 7.17 0.98 -3.40
C PHE A 24 8.63 1.05 -3.83
N ILE A 25 9.44 1.92 -3.22
CA ILE A 25 10.87 2.03 -3.55
C ILE A 25 11.57 0.70 -3.28
N ILE A 26 11.36 0.12 -2.09
CA ILE A 26 11.99 -1.15 -1.70
C ILE A 26 11.57 -2.29 -2.63
N ALA A 27 10.28 -2.40 -2.93
CA ALA A 27 9.75 -3.41 -3.85
C ALA A 27 10.31 -3.25 -5.27
N THR A 28 10.43 -2.02 -5.77
CA THR A 28 11.01 -1.73 -7.09
C THR A 28 12.47 -2.20 -7.16
N VAL A 29 13.26 -1.91 -6.12
CA VAL A 29 14.66 -2.34 -6.03
C VAL A 29 14.74 -3.87 -5.97
N LEU A 30 13.89 -4.52 -5.18
CA LEU A 30 13.82 -5.98 -5.10
C LEU A 30 13.49 -6.62 -6.45
N TYR A 31 12.48 -6.10 -7.16
CA TYR A 31 12.11 -6.58 -8.49
C TYR A 31 13.23 -6.36 -9.51
N PHE A 32 13.89 -5.21 -9.46
CA PHE A 32 15.02 -4.91 -10.34
C PHE A 32 16.15 -5.92 -10.15
N PHE A 33 16.56 -6.20 -8.91
CA PHE A 33 17.59 -7.21 -8.65
C PHE A 33 17.14 -8.62 -9.03
N ALA A 34 15.87 -8.97 -8.80
CA ALA A 34 15.34 -10.26 -9.25
C ALA A 34 15.40 -10.39 -10.78
N ALA A 35 15.03 -9.35 -11.52
CA ALA A 35 15.11 -9.32 -12.98
C ALA A 35 16.56 -9.44 -13.49
N GLN A 36 17.51 -8.74 -12.87
CA GLN A 36 18.94 -8.83 -13.21
C GLN A 36 19.52 -10.23 -12.99
N ASN A 37 19.02 -10.96 -11.98
CA ASN A 37 19.42 -12.35 -11.71
C ASN A 37 18.55 -13.38 -12.47
N ASN A 38 17.72 -12.94 -13.42
CA ASN A 38 16.77 -13.75 -14.18
C ASN A 38 15.77 -14.56 -13.30
N ILE A 39 15.50 -14.07 -12.09
CA ILE A 39 14.54 -14.65 -11.15
C ILE A 39 13.16 -14.09 -11.49
N ARG A 40 12.42 -14.82 -12.33
CA ARG A 40 11.06 -14.45 -12.77
C ARG A 40 9.97 -15.28 -12.08
N HIS A 41 10.15 -15.59 -10.79
CA HIS A 41 9.17 -16.38 -10.05
C HIS A 41 8.02 -15.53 -9.50
N ILE A 42 6.82 -16.12 -9.48
CA ILE A 42 5.62 -15.49 -8.93
C ILE A 42 5.74 -15.14 -7.44
N ILE A 43 6.57 -15.88 -6.70
CA ILE A 43 6.87 -15.65 -5.29
C ILE A 43 7.48 -14.26 -5.09
N VAL A 44 8.35 -13.82 -6.00
CA VAL A 44 8.97 -12.48 -5.92
C VAL A 44 7.89 -11.41 -5.97
N MET A 45 6.88 -11.56 -6.83
CA MET A 45 5.75 -10.63 -6.90
C MET A 45 4.99 -10.54 -5.59
N PHE A 46 4.69 -11.68 -4.96
CA PHE A 46 4.00 -11.68 -3.66
C PHE A 46 4.81 -10.98 -2.58
N LEU A 47 6.14 -11.16 -2.57
CA LEU A 47 7.02 -10.46 -1.64
C LEU A 47 6.98 -8.94 -1.85
N GLY A 48 7.05 -8.47 -3.10
CA GLY A 48 7.00 -7.03 -3.36
C GLY A 48 5.65 -6.40 -3.01
N VAL A 49 4.53 -7.07 -3.33
CA VAL A 49 3.19 -6.63 -2.87
C VAL A 49 3.12 -6.60 -1.34
N GLY A 50 3.63 -7.63 -0.68
CA GLY A 50 3.68 -7.71 0.78
C GLY A 50 4.52 -6.59 1.42
N ILE A 51 5.66 -6.23 0.83
CA ILE A 51 6.49 -5.10 1.29
C ILE A 51 5.71 -3.78 1.20
N ILE A 52 4.98 -3.56 0.11
CA ILE A 52 4.16 -2.35 -0.05
C ILE A 52 3.02 -2.33 0.97
N ASP A 53 2.35 -3.46 1.19
CA ASP A 53 1.29 -3.60 2.19
C ASP A 53 1.81 -3.29 3.61
N ILE A 54 2.94 -3.88 3.99
CA ILE A 54 3.62 -3.58 5.26
C ILE A 54 3.90 -2.08 5.38
N GLY A 55 4.46 -1.45 4.34
CA GLY A 55 4.72 -0.01 4.32
C GLY A 55 3.46 0.83 4.55
N VAL A 56 2.37 0.47 3.87
CA VAL A 56 1.05 1.12 4.01
C VAL A 56 0.49 0.96 5.42
N ILE A 57 0.57 -0.25 6.00
CA ILE A 57 0.09 -0.57 7.35
C ILE A 57 0.86 0.25 8.39
N PHE A 58 2.19 0.25 8.33
CA PHE A 58 3.02 1.03 9.25
C PHE A 58 2.79 2.54 9.09
N GLY A 59 2.69 3.03 7.86
CA GLY A 59 2.34 4.43 7.60
C GLY A 59 1.03 4.83 8.27
N ASN A 60 -0.02 4.03 8.09
CA ASN A 60 -1.31 4.23 8.75
C ASN A 60 -1.20 4.27 10.29
N PHE A 61 -0.45 3.32 10.86
CA PHE A 61 -0.24 3.22 12.30
C PHE A 61 0.43 4.47 12.87
N PHE A 62 1.50 4.95 12.23
CA PHE A 62 2.19 6.18 12.65
C PHE A 62 1.29 7.42 12.55
N GLY A 63 0.48 7.50 11.48
CA GLY A 63 -0.50 8.58 11.33
C GLY A 63 -1.54 8.59 12.46
N LYS A 64 -2.06 7.42 12.84
CA LYS A 64 -2.99 7.29 13.98
C LYS A 64 -2.34 7.71 15.30
N LYS A 65 -1.13 7.21 15.61
CA LYS A 65 -0.41 7.57 16.85
C LYS A 65 -0.12 9.06 16.97
N LYS A 66 0.28 9.72 15.88
CA LYS A 66 0.53 11.17 15.90
C LYS A 66 -0.75 11.94 16.25
N LYS A 67 -1.90 11.54 15.69
CA LYS A 67 -3.18 12.18 16.00
C LYS A 67 -3.65 11.95 17.42
N GLU A 68 -3.46 10.75 17.96
CA GLU A 68 -3.77 10.49 19.36
C GLU A 68 -2.95 11.39 20.27
N LYS A 69 -1.65 11.55 19.97
CA LYS A 69 -0.78 12.47 20.71
C LYS A 69 -1.24 13.93 20.61
N ILE A 70 -1.63 14.41 19.43
CA ILE A 70 -2.15 15.79 19.26
C ILE A 70 -3.48 15.98 20.02
N ARG A 71 -4.39 15.00 19.96
CA ARG A 71 -5.64 15.02 20.73
C ARG A 71 -5.39 15.02 22.23
N GLU A 72 -4.43 14.25 22.71
CA GLU A 72 -4.05 14.23 24.12
C GLU A 72 -3.56 15.61 24.57
N ILE A 73 -2.67 16.24 23.80
CA ILE A 73 -2.18 17.61 24.07
C ILE A 73 -3.32 18.64 24.08
N ASN A 74 -4.19 18.62 23.07
CA ASN A 74 -5.33 19.54 23.00
C ASN A 74 -6.33 19.29 24.15
N SER A 75 -6.59 18.02 24.48
CA SER A 75 -7.46 17.66 25.61
C SER A 75 -6.85 18.05 26.95
N TRP A 76 -5.53 18.04 27.10
CA TRP A 76 -4.87 18.54 28.31
C TRP A 76 -5.09 20.06 28.45
N ASN A 77 -4.95 20.81 27.35
CA ASN A 77 -5.25 22.25 27.32
C ASN A 77 -6.73 22.58 27.59
N GLU A 78 -7.66 21.65 27.32
CA GLU A 78 -9.11 21.83 27.51
C GLU A 78 -9.62 21.24 28.85
N SER A 79 -8.94 20.21 29.37
CA SER A 79 -9.25 19.49 30.62
C SER A 79 -8.81 20.22 31.89
N GLU A 80 -8.24 21.42 31.77
CA GLU A 80 -8.11 22.33 32.91
C GLU A 80 -9.48 22.77 33.47
N LYS A 81 -10.62 22.38 32.82
CA LYS A 81 -11.98 22.65 33.30
C LYS A 81 -12.87 21.46 33.67
N ILE A 82 -12.67 20.21 33.23
CA ILE A 82 -13.60 19.11 33.61
C ILE A 82 -12.87 17.77 33.76
N GLY A 83 -13.14 17.10 34.90
CA GLY A 83 -12.47 15.91 35.43
C GLY A 83 -12.35 14.72 34.48
N LYS A 84 -11.19 14.05 34.59
CA LYS A 84 -10.69 12.98 33.72
C LYS A 84 -11.50 11.68 33.84
N VAL A 85 -12.15 11.25 32.76
CA VAL A 85 -12.62 9.87 32.59
C VAL A 85 -11.48 9.03 32.01
N LYS A 86 -11.01 8.06 32.78
CA LYS A 86 -9.89 7.16 32.45
C LYS A 86 -10.29 6.20 31.33
N LYS A 87 -9.78 6.39 30.12
CA LYS A 87 -9.94 5.41 29.03
C LYS A 87 -9.01 4.21 29.22
N SER A 88 -9.54 3.02 28.94
CA SER A 88 -8.89 1.71 29.06
C SER A 88 -7.56 1.63 28.31
N LYS A 89 -6.56 0.98 28.92
CA LYS A 89 -5.15 0.89 28.49
C LYS A 89 -4.86 -0.21 27.46
N PHE A 90 -5.88 -0.93 27.00
CA PHE A 90 -5.75 -2.06 26.08
C PHE A 90 -6.58 -1.82 24.83
N ASN A 91 -6.04 -1.04 23.88
CA ASN A 91 -6.49 -1.13 22.50
C ASN A 91 -5.84 -2.36 21.86
N ASN A 92 -6.65 -3.20 21.21
CA ASN A 92 -6.14 -4.32 20.44
C ASN A 92 -5.34 -3.77 19.25
N LEU A 93 -4.07 -4.18 19.07
CA LEU A 93 -3.24 -3.79 17.91
C LEU A 93 -3.97 -4.03 16.57
N TYR A 94 -4.84 -5.05 16.53
CA TYR A 94 -5.69 -5.36 15.38
C TYR A 94 -6.73 -4.28 15.03
N ASP A 95 -7.22 -3.51 16.00
CA ASP A 95 -8.15 -2.38 15.72
C ASP A 95 -7.37 -1.13 15.25
N GLU A 96 -6.08 -1.02 15.59
CA GLU A 96 -5.21 0.07 15.12
C GLU A 96 -4.72 -0.15 13.68
N LEU A 97 -4.52 -1.39 13.24
CA LEU A 97 -4.00 -1.78 11.92
C LEU A 97 -5.08 -1.84 10.82
N GLU A 98 -6.09 -0.98 10.90
CA GLU A 98 -7.20 -0.97 9.93
C GLU A 98 -6.74 -0.53 8.52
N ILE A 99 -6.87 -1.45 7.55
CA ILE A 99 -6.65 -1.18 6.12
C ILE A 99 -7.90 -0.48 5.56
N THR A 100 -7.74 0.78 5.14
CA THR A 100 -8.82 1.56 4.53
C THR A 100 -8.95 1.27 3.03
N ILE A 101 -10.06 1.66 2.40
CA ILE A 101 -10.19 1.58 0.93
C ILE A 101 -9.05 2.35 0.23
N PHE A 102 -8.66 3.50 0.79
CA PHE A 102 -7.53 4.28 0.29
C PHE A 102 -6.22 3.48 0.36
N SER A 103 -5.98 2.80 1.47
CA SER A 103 -4.82 1.91 1.67
C SER A 103 -4.77 0.82 0.59
N VAL A 104 -5.89 0.15 0.32
CA VAL A 104 -5.99 -0.88 -0.74
C VAL A 104 -5.64 -0.29 -2.11
N VAL A 105 -6.19 0.87 -2.45
CA VAL A 105 -5.90 1.55 -3.73
C VAL A 105 -4.41 1.87 -3.85
N ILE A 106 -3.80 2.41 -2.80
CA ILE A 106 -2.36 2.75 -2.79
C ILE A 106 -1.50 1.50 -2.98
N ILE A 107 -1.81 0.39 -2.30
CA ILE A 107 -1.06 -0.87 -2.43
C ILE A 107 -1.02 -1.33 -3.89
N TYR A 108 -2.18 -1.37 -4.57
CA TYR A 108 -2.22 -1.82 -5.95
C TYR A 108 -1.56 -0.85 -6.92
N ILE A 109 -1.81 0.46 -6.81
CA ILE A 109 -1.15 1.47 -7.67
C ILE A 109 0.37 1.34 -7.58
N PHE A 110 0.90 1.27 -6.36
CA PHE A 110 2.33 1.12 -6.15
C PHE A 110 2.86 -0.24 -6.58
N SER A 111 2.06 -1.31 -6.49
CA SER A 111 2.46 -2.62 -7.00
C SER A 111 2.57 -2.63 -8.53
N TYR A 112 1.62 -2.05 -9.24
CA TYR A 112 1.68 -1.89 -10.70
C TYR A 112 2.90 -1.06 -11.11
N LEU A 113 3.12 0.07 -10.43
CA LEU A 113 4.25 0.96 -10.70
C LEU A 113 5.60 0.30 -10.40
N ALA A 114 5.71 -0.47 -9.32
CA ALA A 114 6.96 -1.16 -8.97
C ALA A 114 7.36 -2.19 -10.04
N ILE A 115 6.39 -2.98 -10.52
CA ILE A 115 6.62 -3.95 -11.60
C ILE A 115 7.05 -3.22 -12.88
N TYR A 116 6.34 -2.16 -13.24
CA TYR A 116 6.67 -1.36 -14.42
C TYR A 116 8.07 -0.75 -14.35
N LEU A 117 8.35 -0.02 -13.27
CA LEU A 117 9.58 0.76 -13.13
C LEU A 117 10.79 -0.16 -12.99
N SER A 118 10.66 -1.31 -12.33
CA SER A 118 11.74 -2.29 -12.25
C SER A 118 12.12 -2.87 -13.61
N GLU A 119 11.15 -3.17 -14.48
CA GLU A 119 11.43 -3.66 -15.84
C GLU A 119 12.02 -2.55 -16.72
N VAL A 120 11.53 -1.32 -16.60
CA VAL A 120 12.13 -0.13 -17.25
C VAL A 120 13.61 -0.01 -16.87
N LEU A 121 13.92 -0.06 -15.57
CA LEU A 121 15.30 0.04 -15.08
C LEU A 121 16.16 -1.13 -15.57
N ASN A 122 15.61 -2.34 -15.55
CA ASN A 122 16.26 -3.55 -16.06
C ASN A 122 16.67 -3.39 -17.53
N LEU A 123 15.72 -3.01 -18.38
CA LEU A 123 15.94 -2.76 -19.81
C LEU A 123 16.92 -1.63 -20.06
N THR A 124 16.80 -0.53 -19.32
CA THR A 124 17.70 0.62 -19.43
C THR A 124 19.13 0.19 -19.18
N LEU A 125 19.36 -0.66 -18.17
CA LEU A 125 20.70 -1.18 -17.88
C LEU A 125 21.21 -2.12 -18.98
N ILE A 126 20.34 -2.95 -19.56
CA ILE A 126 20.68 -3.84 -20.69
C ILE A 126 21.11 -3.00 -21.90
N PHE A 127 20.31 -2.00 -22.29
CA PHE A 127 20.63 -1.14 -23.43
C PHE A 127 21.83 -0.24 -23.16
N LYS A 128 22.04 0.23 -21.92
CA LYS A 128 23.24 0.98 -21.58
C LYS A 128 24.53 0.16 -21.76
N LYS A 129 24.47 -1.17 -21.56
CA LYS A 129 25.59 -2.07 -21.86
C LYS A 129 25.82 -2.24 -23.36
N GLN A 130 24.75 -2.21 -24.17
CA GLN A 130 24.82 -2.33 -25.63
C GLN A 130 25.24 -1.02 -26.31
N TYR A 131 24.84 0.12 -25.74
CA TYR A 131 25.10 1.47 -26.24
C TYR A 131 25.83 2.29 -25.16
N PRO A 132 27.12 2.02 -24.92
CA PRO A 132 27.87 2.62 -23.81
C PRO A 132 28.11 4.12 -23.97
N ASP A 133 28.02 4.67 -25.18
CA ASP A 133 28.26 6.11 -25.43
C ASP A 133 27.01 6.98 -25.22
N THR A 134 25.82 6.37 -25.22
CA THR A 134 24.55 7.08 -25.02
C THR A 134 24.32 7.38 -23.54
N LYS A 135 23.78 8.55 -23.19
CA LYS A 135 23.53 8.89 -21.78
C LYS A 135 22.44 7.98 -21.19
N PHE A 136 22.59 7.65 -19.92
CA PHE A 136 21.64 6.78 -19.21
C PHE A 136 20.20 7.30 -19.27
N PHE A 137 19.99 8.60 -19.02
CA PHE A 137 18.66 9.19 -19.01
C PHE A 137 17.99 9.19 -20.39
N ASP A 138 18.76 9.30 -21.47
CA ASP A 138 18.22 9.25 -22.83
C ASP A 138 17.66 7.85 -23.12
N ILE A 139 18.43 6.81 -22.78
CA ILE A 139 17.99 5.40 -22.85
C ILE A 139 16.79 5.16 -21.94
N LEU A 140 16.81 5.67 -20.71
CA LEU A 140 15.72 5.51 -19.75
C LEU A 140 14.40 6.05 -20.32
N MET A 141 14.42 7.26 -20.89
CA MET A 141 13.24 7.89 -21.48
C MET A 141 12.74 7.14 -22.72
N GLU A 142 13.66 6.62 -23.54
CA GLU A 142 13.33 5.81 -24.70
C GLU A 142 12.69 4.48 -24.30
N VAL A 143 13.23 3.80 -23.29
CA VAL A 143 12.64 2.59 -22.72
C VAL A 143 11.27 2.88 -22.14
N MET A 144 11.12 3.92 -21.32
CA MET A 144 9.83 4.28 -20.72
C MET A 144 8.74 4.52 -21.76
N THR A 145 9.07 5.11 -22.90
CA THR A 145 8.10 5.39 -23.96
C THR A 145 7.81 4.18 -24.84
N ASN A 146 8.79 3.30 -25.04
CA ASN A 146 8.70 2.20 -26.01
C ASN A 146 8.65 0.79 -25.39
N ILE A 147 8.60 0.63 -24.07
CA ILE A 147 8.64 -0.69 -23.42
C ILE A 147 7.53 -1.63 -23.90
N PHE A 148 6.36 -1.11 -24.26
CA PHE A 148 5.26 -1.91 -24.81
C PHE A 148 5.48 -2.31 -26.29
N ASN A 149 6.41 -1.68 -27.00
CA ASN A 149 6.80 -2.10 -28.36
C ASN A 149 7.80 -3.26 -28.33
N ILE A 150 8.45 -3.51 -27.19
CA ILE A 150 9.38 -4.63 -26.99
C ILE A 150 8.60 -5.89 -26.61
N ASP A 151 8.54 -6.87 -27.51
CA ASP A 151 7.67 -8.05 -27.39
C ASP A 151 7.81 -8.81 -26.06
N TRP A 152 9.03 -9.09 -25.62
CA TRP A 152 9.27 -9.85 -24.40
C TRP A 152 8.92 -9.06 -23.14
N ALA A 153 9.24 -7.76 -23.12
CA ALA A 153 8.95 -6.88 -22.00
C ALA A 153 7.44 -6.63 -21.88
N ARG A 154 6.76 -6.39 -23.02
CA ARG A 154 5.30 -6.29 -23.09
C ARG A 154 4.64 -7.55 -22.54
N ARG A 155 5.05 -8.74 -23.01
CA ARG A 155 4.48 -10.02 -22.53
C ARG A 155 4.68 -10.18 -21.02
N TYR A 156 5.89 -9.91 -20.53
CA TYR A 156 6.19 -9.96 -19.10
C TYR A 156 5.28 -9.03 -18.30
N LEU A 157 5.23 -7.74 -18.64
CA LEU A 157 4.40 -6.75 -17.96
C LEU A 157 2.92 -7.14 -17.94
N ILE A 158 2.37 -7.53 -19.10
CA ILE A 158 0.95 -7.91 -19.21
C ILE A 158 0.62 -9.12 -18.33
N ILE A 159 1.44 -10.16 -18.35
CA ILE A 159 1.21 -11.37 -17.54
C ILE A 159 1.18 -11.03 -16.04
N TYR A 160 2.16 -10.23 -15.59
CA TYR A 160 2.30 -9.85 -14.19
C TYR A 160 1.16 -8.93 -13.75
N TRP A 161 0.73 -8.01 -14.62
CA TRP A 161 -0.40 -7.12 -14.37
C TRP A 161 -1.75 -7.85 -14.34
N ILE A 162 -1.98 -8.80 -15.26
CA ILE A 162 -3.17 -9.65 -15.23
C ILE A 162 -3.21 -10.44 -13.92
N PHE A 163 -2.07 -11.04 -13.52
CA PHE A 163 -1.98 -11.77 -12.26
C PHE A 163 -2.30 -10.87 -11.05
N LEU A 164 -1.71 -9.67 -11.01
CA LEU A 164 -1.99 -8.69 -9.96
C LEU A 164 -3.46 -8.26 -9.95
N THR A 165 -4.08 -8.11 -11.12
CA THR A 165 -5.52 -7.80 -11.25
C THR A 165 -6.39 -8.90 -10.68
N ILE A 166 -6.10 -10.17 -11.01
CA ILE A 166 -6.85 -11.32 -10.50
C ILE A 166 -6.71 -11.41 -8.97
N SER A 167 -5.49 -11.22 -8.46
CA SER A 167 -5.22 -11.16 -7.02
C SER A 167 -6.04 -10.05 -6.33
N MET A 168 -6.09 -8.86 -6.93
CA MET A 168 -6.91 -7.74 -6.46
C MET A 168 -8.39 -8.10 -6.36
N VAL A 169 -8.95 -8.68 -7.41
CA VAL A 169 -10.36 -9.08 -7.43
C VAL A 169 -10.66 -10.12 -6.35
N MET A 170 -9.80 -11.14 -6.21
CA MET A 170 -9.94 -12.16 -5.16
C MET A 170 -9.90 -11.55 -3.75
N PHE A 171 -8.97 -10.63 -3.52
CA PHE A 171 -8.84 -9.95 -2.22
C PHE A 171 -10.08 -9.11 -1.88
N ILE A 172 -10.62 -8.37 -2.86
CA ILE A 172 -11.86 -7.60 -2.70
C ILE A 172 -13.03 -8.54 -2.35
N ILE A 173 -13.20 -9.65 -3.08
CA ILE A 173 -14.26 -10.65 -2.81
C ILE A 173 -14.12 -11.21 -1.39
N ALA A 174 -12.90 -11.53 -0.96
CA ALA A 174 -12.62 -12.03 0.38
C ALA A 174 -13.05 -11.02 1.46
N ILE A 175 -12.71 -9.73 1.30
CA ILE A 175 -13.14 -8.67 2.23
C ILE A 175 -14.67 -8.59 2.30
N PHE A 176 -15.36 -8.60 1.16
CA PHE A 176 -16.83 -8.55 1.12
C PHE A 176 -17.46 -9.75 1.83
N ARG A 177 -16.93 -10.96 1.61
CA ARG A 177 -17.41 -12.18 2.27
C ARG A 177 -17.22 -12.11 3.78
N THR A 178 -16.04 -11.70 4.26
CA THR A 178 -15.76 -11.56 5.70
C THR A 178 -16.66 -10.52 6.36
N ARG A 179 -16.89 -9.37 5.71
CA ARG A 179 -17.83 -8.35 6.20
C ARG A 179 -19.27 -8.87 6.25
N LYS A 180 -19.70 -9.64 5.25
CA LYS A 180 -21.04 -10.26 5.22
C LYS A 180 -21.21 -11.25 6.37
N ILE A 181 -20.21 -12.09 6.62
CA ILE A 181 -20.20 -13.06 7.74
C ILE A 181 -20.26 -12.33 9.08
N LYS A 182 -19.45 -11.28 9.28
CA LYS A 182 -19.47 -10.47 10.52
C LYS A 182 -20.85 -9.86 10.77
N LYS A 183 -21.47 -9.27 9.73
CA LYS A 183 -22.84 -8.71 9.81
C LYS A 183 -23.92 -9.77 10.11
N MET A 184 -23.75 -11.01 9.67
CA MET A 184 -24.68 -12.10 10.00
C MET A 184 -24.51 -12.56 11.46
N LYS A 185 -23.26 -12.70 11.93
CA LYS A 185 -22.94 -13.05 13.32
C LYS A 185 -23.46 -12.01 14.32
N ASP A 186 -23.32 -10.72 14.01
CA ASP A 186 -23.81 -9.64 14.87
C ASP A 186 -25.35 -9.56 14.91
N ARG A 187 -26.04 -9.87 13.80
CA ARG A 187 -27.51 -9.98 13.80
C ARG A 187 -28.01 -11.15 14.63
N ASN A 188 -27.36 -12.32 14.52
CA ASN A 188 -27.74 -13.49 15.30
C ASN A 188 -27.49 -13.31 16.80
N ARG A 189 -26.43 -12.60 17.20
CA ARG A 189 -26.21 -12.23 18.62
C ARG A 189 -27.32 -11.33 19.15
N LYS A 190 -27.67 -10.27 18.41
CA LYS A 190 -28.76 -9.36 18.81
C LYS A 190 -30.13 -10.05 18.87
N ALA A 191 -30.39 -11.02 18.01
CA ALA A 191 -31.61 -11.80 18.02
C ALA A 191 -31.66 -12.83 19.16
N GLY A 192 -30.50 -13.34 19.62
CA GLY A 192 -30.40 -14.26 20.75
C GLY A 192 -30.51 -13.59 22.12
N ASP A 193 -30.07 -12.33 22.26
CA ASP A 193 -30.23 -11.54 23.50
C ASP A 193 -31.66 -10.99 23.72
N LEU A 194 -32.58 -11.26 22.79
CA LEU A 194 -33.98 -10.81 22.80
C LEU A 194 -34.95 -11.89 23.32
N PHE A 195 -34.44 -13.05 23.75
CA PHE A 195 -35.19 -14.16 24.33
C PHE A 195 -34.63 -14.57 25.69
#